data_AF-A0A509AVG0-F1
#
_entry.id   AF-A0A509AVG0-F1
#
_cell.length_a   1.000
_cell.length_b   1.000
_cell.length_c   1.000
_cell.angle_alpha   90.00
_cell.angle_beta   90.00
_cell.angle_gamma   90.00
#
_symmetry.space_group_name_H-M   'P 1'
#
loop_
_entity.id
_entity.type
_entity.pdbx_description
1 polymer ?
#
loop_
_entity_poly.entity_id
_entity_poly.type
_entity_poly.pdbx_seq_one_letter_code
_entity_poly.pdbx_strand_id
1 'polypeptide(L)'
;MNKLYIQIVLFILTISLYVNNKTLATELASGENATSESAYYYLTPEELYEKNKHLLCTDPEETINAEKLMNEVVTHLKYHATSNDDYKLCRKNPGISMFVYKKKHQDHTDVQKIKFKFYDSDKYNGIINMLWNPNHLNPFNTGFVKSIRRHNYNCLYVSKYK
;
A
#
# COMPACT_ATOMS: atom_id res chain seq x y z
N MET A 1 2.79 -24.62 24.34
CA MET A 1 3.10 -24.16 22.96
C MET A 1 3.17 -22.65 22.95
N ASN A 2 4.28 -22.09 22.47
CA ASN A 2 4.52 -20.65 22.53
C ASN A 2 3.60 -19.92 21.54
N LYS A 3 2.82 -18.94 22.01
CA LYS A 3 1.78 -18.26 21.20
C LYS A 3 2.35 -17.61 19.93
N LEU A 4 3.59 -17.11 20.03
CA LEU A 4 4.35 -16.54 18.92
C LEU A 4 4.68 -17.57 17.84
N TYR A 5 4.98 -18.81 18.22
CA TYR A 5 5.32 -19.87 17.28
C TYR A 5 4.13 -20.24 16.39
N ILE A 6 2.93 -20.33 16.97
CA ILE A 6 1.70 -20.63 16.23
C ILE A 6 1.41 -19.52 15.21
N GLN A 7 1.64 -18.25 15.58
CA GLN A 7 1.41 -17.10 14.71
C GLN A 7 2.39 -17.06 13.53
N ILE A 8 3.68 -17.38 13.76
CA ILE A 8 4.70 -17.44 12.71
C ILE A 8 4.40 -18.58 11.72
N VAL A 9 4.04 -19.77 12.22
CA VAL A 9 3.72 -20.93 11.38
C VAL A 9 2.49 -20.67 10.50
N LEU A 10 1.44 -20.05 11.07
CA LEU A 10 0.25 -19.67 10.31
C LEU A 10 0.57 -18.63 9.21
N PHE A 11 1.44 -17.66 9.51
CA PHE A 11 1.86 -16.65 8.53
C PHE A 11 2.63 -17.27 7.36
N ILE A 12 3.58 -18.18 7.63
CA ILE A 12 4.33 -18.90 6.60
C ILE A 12 3.38 -19.76 5.75
N LEU A 13 2.41 -20.46 6.37
CA LEU A 13 1.40 -21.27 5.67
C LEU A 13 0.56 -20.43 4.70
N THR A 14 0.13 -19.22 5.10
CA THR A 14 -0.64 -18.33 4.20
C THR A 14 0.17 -17.86 3.00
N ILE A 15 1.47 -17.58 3.18
CA ILE A 15 2.37 -17.21 2.08
C ILE A 15 2.61 -18.41 1.16
N SER A 16 2.85 -19.60 1.72
CA SER A 16 3.05 -20.81 0.91
C SER A 16 1.81 -21.17 0.09
N LEU A 17 0.60 -21.08 0.65
CA LEU A 17 -0.64 -21.31 -0.11
C LEU A 17 -0.83 -20.27 -1.24
N TYR A 18 -0.45 -19.01 -0.98
CA TYR A 18 -0.51 -17.92 -1.95
C TYR A 18 0.54 -18.04 -3.07
N VAL A 19 1.68 -18.68 -2.82
CA VAL A 19 2.69 -18.94 -3.85
C VAL A 19 2.34 -20.18 -4.67
N ASN A 20 1.72 -21.20 -4.04
CA ASN A 20 1.39 -22.47 -4.70
C ASN A 20 0.09 -22.43 -5.52
N ASN A 21 -0.76 -21.42 -5.36
CA ASN A 21 -1.96 -21.26 -6.20
C ASN A 21 -1.65 -20.75 -7.62
N LYS A 22 -0.38 -20.40 -7.92
CA LYS A 22 0.09 -19.95 -9.23
C LYS A 22 0.43 -21.11 -10.19
N THR A 23 0.36 -22.37 -9.75
CA THR A 23 0.85 -23.53 -10.52
C THR A 23 -0.22 -24.60 -10.86
N LEU A 24 -1.51 -24.33 -10.66
CA LEU A 24 -2.60 -25.23 -11.09
C LEU A 24 -3.62 -24.51 -11.98
N ALA A 25 -3.22 -24.16 -13.20
CA ALA A 25 -4.11 -23.98 -14.35
C ALA A 25 -3.29 -23.97 -15.65
N THR A 26 -2.61 -25.08 -15.96
CA THR A 26 -2.10 -25.31 -17.32
C THR A 26 -3.07 -26.21 -18.05
N GLU A 27 -3.96 -25.59 -18.82
CA GLU A 27 -4.35 -25.92 -20.20
C GLU A 27 -5.75 -25.38 -20.51
N LEU A 28 -5.79 -24.28 -21.26
CA LEU A 28 -6.70 -24.14 -22.40
C LEU A 28 -6.03 -23.18 -23.38
N ALA A 29 -5.62 -23.71 -24.52
CA ALA A 29 -5.10 -22.94 -25.64
C ALA A 29 -6.12 -21.86 -26.04
N SER A 30 -5.70 -20.60 -26.12
CA SER A 30 -6.47 -19.55 -26.77
C SER A 30 -5.56 -18.45 -27.27
N GLY A 31 -5.56 -18.32 -28.60
CA GLY A 31 -5.15 -17.24 -29.49
C GLY A 31 -4.27 -16.12 -28.96
N GLU A 32 -3.27 -15.77 -29.78
CA GLU A 32 -2.66 -14.44 -29.85
C GLU A 32 -3.73 -13.35 -29.73
N ASN A 33 -3.95 -12.88 -28.51
CA ASN A 33 -4.57 -11.59 -28.27
C ASN A 33 -3.42 -10.66 -27.96
N ALA A 34 -3.00 -9.93 -28.98
CA ALA A 34 -2.18 -8.74 -28.86
C ALA A 34 -2.65 -7.99 -27.62
N THR A 35 -1.82 -8.04 -26.58
CA THR A 35 -2.18 -7.53 -25.26
C THR A 35 -2.32 -6.03 -25.45
N SER A 36 -3.56 -5.56 -25.34
CA SER A 36 -3.88 -4.15 -25.27
C SER A 36 -2.91 -3.50 -24.30
N GLU A 37 -2.09 -2.60 -24.83
CA GLU A 37 -1.20 -1.71 -24.11
C GLU A 37 -2.08 -0.88 -23.15
N SER A 38 -2.38 -1.41 -21.96
CA SER A 38 -3.14 -0.67 -20.97
C SER A 38 -2.22 0.45 -20.48
N ALA A 39 -2.58 1.70 -20.77
CA ALA A 39 -1.77 2.91 -20.65
C ALA A 39 -1.27 3.27 -19.22
N TYR A 40 -1.42 2.38 -18.23
CA TYR A 40 -0.89 2.56 -16.88
C TYR A 40 -0.42 1.21 -16.31
N TYR A 41 0.77 0.79 -16.69
CA TYR A 41 1.44 -0.35 -16.06
C TYR A 41 2.00 0.09 -14.70
N TYR A 42 1.25 -0.17 -13.62
CA TYR A 42 1.76 -0.04 -12.26
C TYR A 42 2.47 -1.34 -11.85
N LEU A 43 3.71 -1.22 -11.40
CA LEU A 43 4.46 -2.34 -10.84
C LEU A 43 3.68 -3.02 -9.71
N THR A 44 3.68 -4.34 -9.68
CA THR A 44 3.18 -5.08 -8.53
C THR A 44 4.09 -4.82 -7.31
N PRO A 45 3.61 -5.07 -6.08
CA PRO A 45 4.45 -4.98 -4.89
C PRO A 45 5.72 -5.83 -4.98
N GLU A 46 5.66 -6.99 -5.63
CA GLU A 46 6.79 -7.90 -5.84
C GLU A 46 7.82 -7.30 -6.80
N GLU A 47 7.37 -6.77 -7.94
CA GLU A 47 8.25 -6.12 -8.91
C GLU A 47 8.90 -4.86 -8.32
N LEU A 48 8.14 -4.08 -7.56
CA LEU A 48 8.66 -2.93 -6.81
C LEU A 48 9.62 -3.37 -5.70
N TYR A 49 9.40 -4.55 -5.11
CA TYR A 49 10.31 -5.13 -4.13
C TYR A 49 11.66 -5.43 -4.76
N GLU A 50 11.69 -6.21 -5.85
CA GLU A 50 12.95 -6.54 -6.52
C GLU A 50 13.65 -5.28 -7.06
N LYS A 51 12.91 -4.31 -7.61
CA LYS A 51 13.49 -3.06 -8.11
C LYS A 51 14.22 -2.24 -7.04
N ASN A 52 13.68 -2.15 -5.83
CA ASN A 52 14.32 -1.38 -4.74
C ASN A 52 15.07 -2.26 -3.73
N LYS A 53 15.42 -3.50 -4.08
CA LYS A 53 16.20 -4.40 -3.22
C LYS A 53 17.56 -3.82 -2.83
N HIS A 54 18.15 -3.01 -3.71
CA HIS A 54 19.38 -2.27 -3.46
C HIS A 54 19.25 -1.21 -2.36
N LEU A 55 18.03 -0.83 -1.95
CA LEU A 55 17.76 0.11 -0.85
C LEU A 55 17.50 -0.60 0.48
N LEU A 56 17.63 -1.93 0.54
CA LEU A 56 17.35 -2.68 1.75
C LEU A 56 18.33 -2.29 2.87
N CYS A 57 17.78 -1.96 4.02
CA CYS A 57 18.50 -1.63 5.24
C CYS A 57 19.32 -2.85 5.68
N THR A 58 20.62 -2.65 5.92
CA THR A 58 21.51 -3.67 6.46
C THR A 58 21.63 -3.62 7.98
N ASP A 59 21.13 -2.56 8.60
CA ASP A 59 21.11 -2.41 10.05
C ASP A 59 19.87 -3.12 10.65
N PRO A 60 20.07 -4.18 11.46
CA PRO A 60 18.98 -4.91 12.08
C PRO A 60 18.27 -4.10 13.17
N GLU A 61 18.98 -3.25 13.91
CA GLU A 61 18.37 -2.42 14.97
C GLU A 61 17.44 -1.37 14.37
N GLU A 62 17.88 -0.71 13.29
CA GLU A 62 17.04 0.22 12.54
C GLU A 62 15.78 -0.48 11.99
N THR A 63 15.93 -1.71 11.49
CA THR A 63 14.81 -2.50 10.96
C THR A 63 13.78 -2.82 12.04
N ILE A 64 14.22 -3.24 13.23
CA ILE A 64 13.36 -3.49 14.39
C ILE A 64 12.63 -2.22 14.83
N ASN A 65 13.34 -1.10 14.88
CA ASN A 65 12.75 0.19 15.26
C ASN A 65 11.72 0.67 14.24
N ALA A 66 12.00 0.51 12.94
CA ALA A 66 11.07 0.83 11.87
C ALA A 66 9.81 -0.05 11.95
N GLU A 67 9.95 -1.35 12.20
CA GLU A 67 8.80 -2.25 12.37
C GLU A 67 7.92 -1.84 13.56
N LYS A 68 8.54 -1.53 14.71
CA LYS A 68 7.81 -1.05 15.89
C LYS A 68 7.04 0.24 15.58
N LEU A 69 7.69 1.22 14.95
CA LEU A 69 7.06 2.47 14.53
C LEU A 69 5.89 2.22 13.58
N MET A 70 6.05 1.35 12.59
CA MET A 70 4.99 1.04 11.62
C MET A 70 3.76 0.39 12.28
N ASN A 71 3.95 -0.44 13.30
CA ASN A 71 2.84 -1.02 14.06
C ASN A 71 2.03 0.07 14.80
N GLU A 72 2.71 1.05 15.39
CA GLU A 72 2.07 2.22 16.02
C GLU A 72 1.32 3.05 14.97
N VAL A 73 1.95 3.34 13.82
CA VAL A 73 1.35 4.06 12.70
C VAL A 73 0.10 3.36 12.17
N VAL A 74 0.13 2.05 11.94
CA VAL A 74 -1.04 1.27 11.48
C VAL A 74 -2.19 1.38 12.47
N THR A 75 -1.90 1.36 13.76
CA THR A 75 -2.92 1.51 14.81
C THR A 75 -3.61 2.87 14.74
N HIS A 76 -2.83 3.95 14.61
CA HIS A 76 -3.37 5.30 14.44
C HIS A 76 -4.13 5.46 13.12
N LEU A 77 -3.63 4.92 12.01
CA LEU A 77 -4.33 4.95 10.71
C LEU A 77 -5.67 4.24 10.78
N LYS A 78 -5.75 3.07 11.46
CA LYS A 78 -7.02 2.35 11.69
C LYS A 78 -8.00 3.20 12.49
N TYR A 79 -7.55 3.76 13.62
CA TYR A 79 -8.38 4.64 14.44
C TYR A 79 -8.92 5.83 13.62
N HIS A 80 -8.04 6.51 12.89
CA HIS A 80 -8.45 7.65 12.08
C HIS A 80 -9.35 7.24 10.92
N ALA A 81 -9.16 6.07 10.30
CA ALA A 81 -10.01 5.58 9.21
C ALA A 81 -11.45 5.31 9.66
N THR A 82 -11.64 4.70 10.83
CA THR A 82 -12.95 4.30 11.36
C THR A 82 -13.64 5.39 12.19
N SER A 83 -12.89 6.33 12.78
CA SER A 83 -13.44 7.44 13.56
C SER A 83 -14.30 8.38 12.69
N ASN A 84 -15.46 8.76 13.21
CA ASN A 84 -16.31 9.81 12.65
C ASN A 84 -16.10 11.17 13.34
N ASP A 85 -15.13 11.26 14.25
CA ASP A 85 -14.98 12.39 15.19
C ASP A 85 -14.38 13.61 14.51
N ASP A 86 -15.09 14.74 14.60
CA ASP A 86 -14.65 16.11 14.26
C ASP A 86 -14.09 16.33 12.85
N TYR A 87 -14.23 15.35 11.97
CA TYR A 87 -13.84 15.45 10.56
C TYR A 87 -14.83 16.34 9.80
N LYS A 88 -14.37 17.52 9.40
CA LYS A 88 -15.14 18.46 8.57
C LYS A 88 -14.84 18.20 7.10
N LEU A 89 -15.89 18.18 6.28
CA LEU A 89 -15.77 18.03 4.84
C LEU A 89 -15.22 19.32 4.22
N CYS A 90 -14.09 19.23 3.52
CA CYS A 90 -13.40 20.39 2.94
C CYS A 90 -13.44 20.44 1.41
N ARG A 91 -13.44 19.28 0.74
CA ARG A 91 -13.45 19.22 -0.73
C ARG A 91 -14.29 18.05 -1.21
N LYS A 92 -15.07 18.29 -2.27
CA LYS A 92 -15.81 17.26 -3.01
C LYS A 92 -15.34 17.31 -4.46
N ASN A 93 -15.09 16.15 -5.06
CA ASN A 93 -14.97 16.00 -6.50
C ASN A 93 -15.94 14.90 -6.96
N PRO A 94 -17.19 15.26 -7.30
CA PRO A 94 -18.23 14.29 -7.65
C PRO A 94 -17.86 13.42 -8.86
N GLY A 95 -17.14 13.98 -9.84
CA GLY A 95 -16.78 13.27 -11.08
C GLY A 95 -15.91 12.03 -10.85
N ILE A 96 -15.16 11.98 -9.75
CA ILE A 96 -14.34 10.82 -9.34
C ILE A 96 -14.78 10.24 -7.99
N SER A 97 -15.98 10.60 -7.50
CA SER A 97 -16.51 10.16 -6.20
C SER A 97 -15.53 10.32 -5.03
N MET A 98 -14.77 11.42 -5.03
CA MET A 98 -13.74 11.71 -4.04
C MET A 98 -14.21 12.78 -3.03
N PHE A 99 -14.05 12.48 -1.75
CA PHE A 99 -14.40 13.37 -0.64
C PHE A 99 -13.21 13.52 0.30
N VAL A 100 -12.82 14.76 0.58
CA VAL A 100 -11.69 15.09 1.46
C VAL A 100 -12.21 15.73 2.73
N TYR A 101 -11.90 15.12 3.86
CA TYR A 101 -12.22 15.58 5.19
C TYR A 101 -10.94 15.99 5.91
N LYS A 102 -11.02 16.99 6.78
CA LYS A 102 -9.92 17.42 7.63
C LYS A 102 -10.38 17.55 9.08
N LYS A 103 -9.46 17.30 10.00
CA LYS A 103 -9.60 17.68 11.40
C LYS A 103 -8.27 18.14 11.97
N LYS A 104 -8.32 18.87 13.07
CA LYS A 104 -7.16 19.07 13.94
C LYS A 104 -7.14 17.98 14.99
N HIS A 105 -6.01 17.29 15.11
CA HIS A 105 -5.73 16.40 16.21
C HIS A 105 -4.88 17.16 17.23
N GLN A 106 -5.36 17.23 18.48
CA GLN A 106 -4.68 17.93 19.59
C GLN A 106 -4.34 19.40 19.26
N ASP A 107 -5.15 20.07 18.44
CA ASP A 107 -5.01 21.48 18.01
C ASP A 107 -3.77 21.86 17.17
N HIS A 108 -2.80 20.96 17.03
CA HIS A 108 -1.53 21.25 16.34
C HIS A 108 -1.24 20.35 15.14
N THR A 109 -1.95 19.23 14.97
CA THR A 109 -1.72 18.30 13.85
C THR A 109 -2.93 18.26 12.91
N ASP A 110 -2.74 18.67 11.65
CA ASP A 110 -3.78 18.56 10.63
C ASP A 110 -3.85 17.13 10.08
N VAL A 111 -5.00 16.47 10.25
CA VAL A 111 -5.24 15.13 9.73
C VAL A 111 -6.21 15.20 8.56
N GLN A 112 -5.79 14.69 7.41
CA GLN A 112 -6.62 14.56 6.22
C GLN A 112 -7.13 13.13 6.06
N LYS A 113 -8.43 12.96 5.84
CA LYS A 113 -9.07 11.70 5.47
C LYS A 113 -9.64 11.85 4.07
N ILE A 114 -9.25 10.98 3.14
CA ILE A 114 -9.77 10.98 1.77
C ILE A 114 -10.59 9.71 1.58
N LYS A 115 -11.86 9.86 1.24
CA LYS A 115 -12.75 8.76 0.85
C LYS A 115 -12.87 8.77 -0.67
N PHE A 116 -12.56 7.65 -1.29
CA PHE A 116 -12.69 7.43 -2.73
C PHE A 116 -13.57 6.20 -2.96
N LYS A 117 -14.52 6.29 -3.91
CA LYS A 117 -15.32 5.14 -4.31
C LYS A 117 -14.90 4.68 -5.70
N PHE A 118 -14.46 3.43 -5.78
CA PHE A 118 -14.26 2.74 -7.05
C PHE A 118 -15.48 1.87 -7.31
N TYR A 119 -16.01 1.92 -8.54
CA TYR A 119 -17.21 1.18 -8.93
C TYR A 119 -16.90 -0.18 -9.55
N ASP A 120 -15.61 -0.49 -9.73
CA ASP A 120 -15.15 -1.70 -10.40
C ASP A 120 -14.44 -2.61 -9.40
N SER A 121 -14.93 -3.84 -9.24
CA SER A 121 -14.45 -4.78 -8.22
C SER A 121 -13.15 -5.47 -8.62
N ASP A 122 -12.87 -5.60 -9.92
CA ASP A 122 -11.64 -6.21 -10.45
C ASP A 122 -10.40 -5.30 -10.30
N LYS A 123 -10.62 -4.00 -10.04
CA LYS A 123 -9.55 -3.00 -9.89
C LYS A 123 -8.84 -3.00 -8.55
N TYR A 124 -9.21 -3.86 -7.59
CA TYR A 124 -8.61 -3.86 -6.25
C TYR A 124 -7.07 -3.95 -6.32
N ASN A 125 -6.53 -4.93 -7.04
CA ASN A 125 -5.08 -5.08 -7.20
C ASN A 125 -4.46 -3.89 -7.94
N GLY A 126 -5.12 -3.38 -8.98
CA GLY A 126 -4.65 -2.18 -9.70
C GLY A 126 -4.57 -0.93 -8.79
N ILE A 127 -5.55 -0.75 -7.90
CA ILE A 127 -5.55 0.34 -6.92
C ILE A 127 -4.42 0.16 -5.91
N ILE A 128 -4.21 -1.05 -5.39
CA ILE A 128 -3.10 -1.35 -4.48
C ILE A 128 -1.76 -1.05 -5.17
N ASN A 129 -1.56 -1.52 -6.41
CA ASN A 129 -0.33 -1.26 -7.17
C ASN A 129 -0.10 0.25 -7.40
N MET A 130 -1.17 0.99 -7.73
CA MET A 130 -1.12 2.46 -7.89
C MET A 130 -0.73 3.17 -6.59
N LEU A 131 -1.28 2.74 -5.45
CA LEU A 131 -1.01 3.36 -4.15
C LEU A 131 0.37 3.00 -3.61
N TRP A 132 0.82 1.77 -3.87
CA TRP A 132 2.10 1.24 -3.38
C TRP A 132 3.30 1.77 -4.13
N ASN A 133 3.12 2.18 -5.39
CA ASN A 133 4.21 2.68 -6.22
C ASN A 133 4.49 4.18 -5.98
N PRO A 134 5.58 4.54 -5.27
CA PRO A 134 5.87 5.92 -4.94
C PRO A 134 6.34 6.75 -6.15
N ASN A 135 6.77 6.10 -7.23
CA ASN A 135 7.33 6.77 -8.40
C ASN A 135 6.25 7.29 -9.36
N HIS A 136 4.98 6.96 -9.11
CA HIS A 136 3.87 7.42 -9.93
C HIS A 136 3.01 8.39 -9.13
N LEU A 137 2.57 9.44 -9.81
CA LEU A 137 1.57 10.34 -9.27
C LEU A 137 0.29 9.55 -9.01
N ASN A 138 -0.28 9.75 -7.83
CA ASN A 138 -1.59 9.21 -7.50
C ASN A 138 -2.47 10.33 -6.90
N PRO A 139 -3.80 10.14 -6.82
CA PRO A 139 -4.71 11.19 -6.35
C PRO A 139 -4.41 11.73 -4.95
N PHE A 140 -3.66 10.97 -4.14
CA PHE A 140 -3.28 11.30 -2.77
C PHE A 140 -1.86 11.89 -2.69
N ASN A 141 -1.02 11.62 -3.69
CA ASN A 141 0.36 12.04 -3.75
C ASN A 141 0.71 12.62 -5.13
N THR A 142 0.58 13.93 -5.24
CA THR A 142 0.83 14.70 -6.47
C THR A 142 2.25 15.27 -6.59
N GLY A 143 3.14 14.95 -5.64
CA GLY A 143 4.51 15.46 -5.66
C GLY A 143 5.50 14.38 -6.05
N PHE A 144 6.72 14.78 -6.39
CA PHE A 144 7.80 13.85 -6.66
C PHE A 144 8.22 13.15 -5.38
N VAL A 145 8.15 11.83 -5.37
CA VAL A 145 8.54 11.01 -4.23
C VAL A 145 9.67 10.09 -4.65
N LYS A 146 10.75 10.09 -3.85
CA LYS A 146 11.89 9.21 -4.03
C LYS A 146 11.94 8.18 -2.91
N SER A 147 12.18 6.94 -3.29
CA SER A 147 12.49 5.87 -2.35
C SER A 147 13.90 6.07 -1.78
N ILE A 148 14.04 6.09 -0.46
CA ILE A 148 15.34 6.31 0.20
C ILE A 148 15.86 5.00 0.77
N ARG A 149 15.02 4.27 1.49
CA ARG A 149 15.43 3.09 2.27
C ARG A 149 14.27 2.14 2.43
N ARG A 150 14.53 0.84 2.44
CA ARG A 150 13.53 -0.21 2.64
C ARG A 150 13.92 -1.04 3.85
N HIS A 151 12.96 -1.33 4.73
CA HIS A 151 13.23 -2.13 5.94
C HIS A 151 12.75 -3.57 5.79
N ASN A 152 11.66 -3.80 5.03
CA ASN A 152 11.18 -5.13 4.67
C ASN A 152 10.26 -5.05 3.43
N TYR A 153 9.60 -6.16 3.08
CA TYR A 153 8.66 -6.22 1.95
C TYR A 153 7.51 -5.19 2.04
N ASN A 154 7.06 -4.89 3.27
CA ASN A 154 5.90 -4.06 3.57
C ASN A 154 6.26 -2.64 4.02
N CYS A 155 7.54 -2.26 4.08
CA CYS A 155 7.97 -0.98 4.65
C CYS A 155 9.02 -0.30 3.78
N LEU A 156 8.63 0.80 3.14
CA LEU A 156 9.47 1.63 2.29
C LEU A 156 9.44 3.07 2.79
N TYR A 157 10.61 3.59 3.16
CA TYR A 157 10.78 4.99 3.50
C TYR A 157 10.95 5.82 2.24
N VAL A 158 10.18 6.91 2.16
CA VAL A 158 10.14 7.77 0.99
C VAL A 158 10.26 9.24 1.41
N SER A 159 10.91 10.06 0.57
CA SER A 159 10.94 11.51 0.74
C SER A 159 10.18 12.19 -0.39
N LYS A 160 9.43 13.22 -0.02
CA LYS A 160 8.66 14.04 -0.94
C LYS A 160 9.36 15.38 -1.17
N TYR A 161 9.53 15.74 -2.44
CA TYR A 161 10.05 17.03 -2.87
C TYR A 161 8.89 17.91 -3.36
N LYS A 162 9.02 19.22 -3.16
CA LYS A 162 8.08 20.23 -3.65
C LYS A 162 8.62 20.88 -4.92
#